data_AF-A0A1V5QKB0-F1
#
_entry.id   AF-A0A1V5QKB0-F1
#
_cell.length_a   1.000
_cell.length_b   1.000
_cell.length_c   1.000
_cell.angle_alpha   90.00
_cell.angle_beta   90.00
_cell.angle_gamma   90.00
#
_symmetry.space_group_name_H-M   'P 1'
#
loop_
_entity.id
_entity.type
_entity.pdbx_description
1 polymer ?
#
loop_
_entity_poly.entity_id
_entity_poly.type
_entity_poly.pdbx_seq_one_letter_code
_entity_poly.pdbx_strand_id
1 'polypeptide(L)' 'MLLSSLDDPFAPAADLGPVSPAVHLQVEAHGGHMGYLSDRPTPLGNRRWLDYAVDHYLERLG' A
#
# COMPACT_ATOMS: atom_id res chain seq x y z
N MET A 1 6.64 -7.70 0.92
CA MET A 1 5.32 -7.04 0.96
C MET A 1 4.91 -6.71 -0.46
N LEU A 2 3.66 -6.98 -0.83
CA LEU A 2 3.05 -6.51 -2.05
C LEU A 2 1.87 -5.61 -1.67
N LEU A 3 1.81 -4.43 -2.29
CA LEU A 3 0.77 -3.44 -2.04
C LEU A 3 0.05 -3.13 -3.35
N SER A 4 -1.28 -3.13 -3.31
CA SER A 4 -2.13 -2.83 -4.45
C SER A 4 -3.38 -2.08 -3.98
N SER A 5 -4.16 -1.55 -4.91
CA SER A 5 -5.41 -0.85 -4.65
C SER A 5 -6.54 -1.38 -5.52
N LEU A 6 -7.76 -1.43 -4.98
CA LEU A 6 -8.95 -1.84 -5.72
C LEU A 6 -9.33 -0.85 -6.84
N ASP A 7 -8.90 0.41 -6.72
CA ASP A 7 -9.21 1.49 -7.66
C ASP A 7 -8.05 1.83 -8.62
N ASP A 8 -7.01 0.99 -8.72
CA ASP A 8 -5.94 1.17 -9.72
C ASP A 8 -6.46 0.85 -11.14
N PRO A 9 -6.52 1.84 -12.06
CA PRO A 9 -7.07 1.64 -13.40
C PRO A 9 -6.09 0.90 -14.35
N PHE A 10 -4.83 0.72 -13.95
CA PHE A 10 -3.78 0.08 -14.76
C PHE A 10 -3.35 -1.28 -14.24
N ALA A 11 -3.45 -1.52 -12.93
CA ALA A 11 -3.09 -2.80 -12.29
C ALA A 11 -4.22 -3.31 -11.37
N PRO A 12 -5.27 -3.94 -11.93
CA PRO A 12 -6.40 -4.43 -11.16
C PRO A 12 -5.97 -5.45 -10.11
N ALA A 13 -6.41 -5.26 -8.86
CA ALA A 13 -6.09 -6.20 -7.78
C ALA A 13 -6.61 -7.63 -8.01
N ALA A 14 -7.65 -7.79 -8.84
CA ALA A 14 -8.19 -9.10 -9.22
C ALA A 14 -7.20 -9.94 -10.05
N ASP A 15 -6.23 -9.31 -10.70
CA ASP A 15 -5.18 -9.99 -11.46
C ASP A 15 -4.06 -10.52 -10.55
N LEU A 16 -4.08 -10.17 -9.26
CA LEU A 16 -3.18 -10.75 -8.26
C LEU A 16 -3.62 -12.18 -7.98
N GLY A 17 -2.98 -13.11 -8.68
CA GLY A 17 -3.11 -14.54 -8.43
C GLY A 17 -2.60 -14.94 -7.03
N PRO A 18 -2.61 -16.25 -6.71
CA PRO A 18 -2.13 -16.75 -5.44
C PRO A 18 -0.66 -16.35 -5.23
N VAL A 19 -0.43 -15.51 -4.23
CA VAL A 19 0.88 -15.09 -3.76
C VAL A 19 1.45 -16.12 -2.80
N SER A 20 2.78 -16.27 -2.81
CA SER A 20 3.50 -17.13 -1.87
C SER A 20 3.15 -16.76 -0.42
N PRO A 21 3.04 -17.73 0.52
CA PRO A 21 2.86 -17.43 1.95
C PRO A 21 3.96 -16.55 2.56
N ALA A 22 5.14 -16.49 1.91
CA ALA A 22 6.23 -15.60 2.31
C ALA A 22 6.00 -14.13 1.91
N VAL A 23 4.94 -13.84 1.15
CA VAL A 23 4.58 -12.50 0.70
C VAL A 23 3.39 -12.01 1.52
N HIS A 24 3.60 -10.96 2.31
CA HIS A 24 2.50 -10.20 2.88
C HIS A 24 1.85 -9.35 1.79
N LEU A 25 0.63 -9.71 1.36
CA LEU A 25 -0.19 -8.96 0.43
C LEU A 25 -1.18 -8.07 1.18
N GLN A 26 -1.18 -6.79 0.85
CA GLN A 26 -2.15 -5.81 1.31
C GLN A 26 -2.82 -5.15 0.11
N VAL A 27 -4.14 -5.14 0.12
CA VAL A 27 -4.97 -4.51 -0.91
C VAL A 27 -5.81 -3.43 -0.24
N GLU A 28 -5.54 -2.18 -0.61
CA GLU A 28 -6.29 -1.03 -0.11
C GLU A 28 -7.56 -0.78 -0.93
N ALA A 29 -8.55 -0.15 -0.31
CA ALA A 29 -9.76 0.25 -1.03
C ALA A 29 -9.49 1.38 -2.02
N HIS A 30 -8.55 2.28 -1.68
CA HIS A 30 -8.21 3.46 -2.48
C HIS A 30 -6.71 3.75 -2.40
N GLY A 31 -6.19 4.31 -3.47
CA GLY A 31 -4.77 4.64 -3.63
C GLY A 31 -4.39 4.84 -5.09
N GLY A 32 -5.21 4.36 -6.02
CA GLY A 32 -4.98 4.40 -7.45
C GLY A 32 -3.61 3.86 -7.83
N HIS A 33 -3.11 4.27 -9.00
CA HIS A 33 -1.80 3.87 -9.48
C HIS A 33 -0.63 4.67 -8.87
N MET A 34 -0.89 5.93 -8.50
CA MET A 34 0.13 6.88 -8.05
C MET A 34 -0.11 7.44 -6.65
N GLY A 35 -1.27 7.15 -6.06
CA GLY A 35 -1.97 8.09 -5.20
C GLY A 35 -2.11 7.62 -3.77
N TYR A 36 -1.15 6.85 -3.24
CA TYR A 36 -0.92 6.63 -1.80
C TYR A 36 -0.60 7.96 -1.09
N LEU A 37 -1.51 8.91 -1.24
CA LEU A 37 -1.52 10.26 -0.74
C LEU A 37 -2.67 10.34 0.25
N SER A 38 -2.34 10.75 1.45
CA SER A 38 -3.30 10.97 2.51
C SER A 38 -3.91 12.37 2.38
N ASP A 39 -5.21 12.47 2.66
CA ASP A 39 -5.93 13.74 2.75
C ASP A 39 -5.34 14.64 3.87
N ARG A 40 -4.86 13.99 4.94
CA ARG A 40 -4.22 14.59 6.10
C ARG A 40 -2.72 14.32 6.11
N PRO A 41 -1.90 15.17 6.77
CA PRO A 41 -0.51 14.84 7.03
C PRO A 41 -0.39 13.50 7.76
N THR A 42 0.54 12.66 7.31
CA THR A 42 0.97 11.45 7.99
C THR A 42 1.81 11.83 9.22
N PRO A 43 2.10 10.89 10.13
CA PRO A 43 3.04 11.11 11.22
C PRO A 43 4.44 11.57 10.78
N LEU A 44 4.82 11.31 9.51
CA LEU A 44 6.07 11.78 8.90
C LEU A 44 6.01 13.27 8.48
N GLY A 45 4.91 13.97 8.75
CA GLY A 45 4.72 15.39 8.43
C GLY A 45 4.47 15.69 6.95
N ASN A 46 4.42 14.66 6.10
CA ASN A 46 4.11 14.78 4.67
C ASN A 46 2.74 14.15 4.37
N ARG A 47 2.28 14.17 3.11
CA ARG A 47 1.02 13.51 2.70
C ARG A 47 1.25 12.16 2.01
N ARG A 48 2.48 11.64 1.98
CA ARG A 48 2.81 10.37 1.31
C ARG A 48 2.48 9.23 2.27
N TRP A 49 1.28 8.66 2.12
CA TRP A 49 0.84 7.53 2.94
C TRP A 49 1.76 6.33 2.79
N LEU A 50 2.27 6.07 1.59
CA LEU A 50 3.16 4.93 1.35
C LEU A 50 4.44 4.99 2.19
N ASP A 51 5.06 6.17 2.30
CA ASP A 51 6.27 6.36 3.10
C ASP A 51 6.02 5.97 4.56
N TYR A 52 4.89 6.43 5.12
CA TYR A 52 4.46 6.08 6.47
C TYR A 52 4.13 4.58 6.61
N ALA A 53 3.43 4.00 5.65
CA ALA A 53 3.06 2.59 5.68
C ALA A 53 4.32 1.71 5.70
N VAL A 54 5.30 1.98 4.83
CA VAL A 54 6.57 1.25 4.79
C VAL A 54 7.32 1.37 6.11
N ASP A 55 7.42 2.57 6.67
CA ASP A 55 8.08 2.81 7.96
C ASP A 55 7.42 2.01 9.09
N HIS A 56 6.10 2.11 9.23
CA HIS A 56 5.31 1.35 10.20
C HIS A 56 5.42 -0.18 10.00
N TYR A 57 5.51 -0.65 8.76
CA TYR A 57 5.70 -2.07 8.48
C TYR A 57 7.09 -2.58 8.84
N LEU A 58 8.14 -1.78 8.61
CA LEU A 58 9.50 -2.13 9.02
C LEU A 58 9.61 -2.23 10.54
N GLU A 59 8.98 -1.33 11.29
CA GLU A 59 8.95 -1.39 12.76
C GLU A 59 8.22 -2.64 13.31
N ARG A 60 7.21 -3.15 12.59
CA ARG A 60 6.45 -4.34 13.02
C ARG A 60 7.06 -5.68 12.62
N LEU A 61 8.04 -5.66 11.74
CA LEU A 61 8.77 -6.85 11.28
C LEU A 61 10.10 -7.05 12.01
N GLY A 62 10.54 -6.09 12.82
CA GLY A 62 11.65 -6.19 13.77
C GLY A 62 11.21 -6.69 15.15
#